data_AF-A0A4Q8LZB2-F1
#
_entry.id   AF-A0A4Q8LZB2-F1
#
_cell.length_a   1.000
_cell.length_b   1.000
_cell.length_c   1.000
_cell.angle_alpha   90.00
_cell.angle_beta   90.00
_cell.angle_gamma   90.00
#
_symmetry.space_group_name_H-M   'P 1'
#
loop_
_entity.id
_entity.type
_entity.pdbx_description
1 polymer ?
#
loop_
_entity_poly.entity_id
_entity_poly.type
_entity_poly.pdbx_seq_one_letter_code
_entity_poly.pdbx_strand_id
1 'polypeptide(L)'
;MSTPARSDQLIGDDVVRTLAQQPDIEAGEILVEIQDGQVTLTGNVPERDMKQRAVACVRQIEGVVGVRDLIRYDDGSASFGPPGQAVRDGDHEGGPGSATEADLREDG
;
A
#
# COMPACT_ATOMS: atom_id res chain seq x y z
N MET A 1 -9.24 33.84 -13.48
CA MET A 1 -8.68 33.62 -12.12
C MET A 1 -9.58 32.62 -11.44
N SER A 2 -9.21 31.33 -11.40
CA SER A 2 -9.98 30.29 -10.70
C SER A 2 -9.36 29.98 -9.35
N THR A 3 -10.25 29.74 -8.40
CA THR A 3 -10.17 29.73 -6.93
C THR A 3 -9.41 28.50 -6.37
N PRO A 4 -8.98 28.55 -5.09
CA PRO A 4 -7.92 27.73 -4.51
C PRO A 4 -8.43 26.40 -3.96
N ALA A 5 -8.43 25.35 -4.79
CA ALA A 5 -7.92 24.07 -4.35
C ALA A 5 -6.45 24.04 -4.77
N ARG A 6 -5.52 23.46 -4.00
CA ARG A 6 -4.08 23.40 -4.35
C ARG A 6 -3.92 23.22 -5.86
N SER A 7 -3.24 24.16 -6.52
CA SER A 7 -2.99 24.04 -7.96
C SER A 7 -2.37 22.68 -8.25
N ASP A 8 -2.74 22.06 -9.37
CA ASP A 8 -2.21 20.75 -9.78
C ASP A 8 -0.67 20.71 -9.71
N GLN A 9 -0.04 21.87 -9.94
CA GLN A 9 1.40 22.07 -9.78
C GLN A 9 1.91 21.84 -8.35
N LEU A 10 1.19 22.27 -7.31
CA LEU A 10 1.53 22.01 -5.91
C LEU A 10 1.32 20.55 -5.54
N ILE A 11 0.26 19.93 -6.07
CA ILE A 11 0.02 18.49 -5.89
C ILE A 11 1.17 17.72 -6.55
N GLY A 12 1.60 18.12 -7.75
CA GLY A 12 2.73 17.51 -8.46
C GLY A 12 4.05 17.63 -7.73
N ASP A 13 4.34 18.81 -7.18
CA ASP A 13 5.55 19.02 -6.37
C ASP A 13 5.56 18.11 -5.13
N ASP A 14 4.43 18.01 -4.43
CA ASP A 14 4.29 17.16 -3.25
C ASP A 14 4.44 15.67 -3.61
N VAL A 15 3.78 15.24 -4.71
CA VAL A 15 3.89 13.89 -5.26
C VAL A 15 5.34 13.55 -5.59
N VAL A 16 6.01 14.38 -6.38
CA VAL A 16 7.40 14.19 -6.78
C VAL A 16 8.31 14.16 -5.56
N ARG A 17 8.09 15.04 -4.59
CA ARG A 17 8.86 15.07 -3.35
C ARG A 17 8.67 13.80 -2.53
N THR A 18 7.45 13.29 -2.38
CA THR A 18 7.20 12.05 -1.65
C THR A 18 7.80 10.85 -2.38
N LEU A 19 7.66 10.77 -3.70
CA LEU A 19 8.26 9.72 -4.53
C LEU A 19 9.78 9.75 -4.45
N ALA A 20 10.40 10.93 -4.50
CA ALA A 20 11.85 11.10 -4.40
C ALA A 20 12.43 10.69 -3.03
N GLN A 21 11.60 10.64 -1.99
CA GLN A 21 11.99 10.12 -0.67
C GLN A 21 12.00 8.58 -0.63
N GLN A 22 11.41 7.91 -1.63
CA GLN A 22 11.41 6.46 -1.70
C GLN A 22 12.66 5.98 -2.45
N PRO A 23 13.62 5.30 -1.78
CA PRO A 23 14.84 4.83 -2.42
C PRO A 23 14.56 3.75 -3.47
N ASP A 24 13.44 3.04 -3.33
CA ASP A 24 12.99 2.02 -4.26
C ASP A 24 12.32 2.60 -5.51
N ILE A 25 11.99 3.90 -5.54
CA ILE A 25 11.27 4.53 -6.65
C ILE A 25 12.21 5.44 -7.46
N GLU A 26 12.68 4.95 -8.60
CA GLU A 26 13.37 5.78 -9.57
C GLU A 26 12.38 6.70 -10.30
N ALA A 27 12.19 7.90 -9.75
CA ALA A 27 11.30 8.93 -10.30
C ALA A 27 11.62 9.33 -11.76
N GLY A 28 12.80 8.96 -12.29
CA GLY A 28 13.20 9.21 -13.67
C GLY A 28 12.48 8.37 -14.72
N GLU A 29 11.94 7.20 -14.34
CA GLU A 29 11.26 6.28 -15.27
C GLU A 29 9.73 6.27 -15.12
N ILE A 30 9.20 7.04 -14.16
CA ILE A 30 7.77 7.12 -13.87
C ILE A 30 7.27 8.53 -14.23
N LEU A 31 6.39 8.60 -15.22
CA LEU A 31 5.67 9.80 -15.60
C LEU A 31 4.48 10.03 -14.67
N VAL A 32 4.37 11.25 -14.14
CA VAL A 32 3.28 11.70 -13.28
C VAL A 32 2.49 12.78 -14.02
N GLU A 33 1.19 12.56 -14.21
CA GLU A 33 0.27 13.53 -14.80
C GLU A 33 -0.85 13.86 -13.81
N ILE A 34 -1.23 15.14 -13.73
CA ILE A 34 -2.26 15.61 -12.80
C ILE A 34 -3.26 16.46 -13.56
N GLN A 35 -4.53 16.08 -13.45
CA GLN A 35 -5.66 16.77 -14.09
C GLN A 35 -6.81 16.87 -13.09
N ASP A 36 -7.12 18.08 -12.65
CA ASP A 36 -8.25 18.37 -11.75
C ASP A 36 -8.16 17.56 -10.43
N GLY A 37 -6.95 17.46 -9.88
CA GLY A 37 -6.67 16.63 -8.69
C GLY A 37 -6.68 15.11 -8.92
N GLN A 38 -6.83 14.65 -10.17
CA GLN A 38 -6.70 13.24 -10.54
C GLN A 38 -5.25 12.96 -10.97
N VAL A 39 -4.55 12.12 -10.21
CA VAL A 39 -3.13 11.78 -10.45
C VAL A 39 -3.03 10.50 -11.25
N THR A 40 -2.30 10.53 -12.35
CA THR A 40 -2.03 9.39 -13.22
C THR A 40 -0.55 9.06 -13.19
N LEU A 41 -0.25 7.81 -12.81
CA LEU A 41 1.11 7.29 -12.69
C LEU A 41 1.35 6.31 -13.83
N THR A 42 2.34 6.58 -14.68
CA THR A 42 2.63 5.79 -15.88
C THR A 42 4.12 5.48 -15.92
N GLY A 43 4.51 4.25 -16.22
CA GLY A 43 5.93 3.89 -16.25
C GLY A 43 6.13 2.38 -16.20
N ASN A 44 7.39 1.96 -16.09
CA ASN A 44 7.74 0.57 -15.88
C ASN A 44 8.44 0.45 -14.52
N VAL A 45 7.96 -0.43 -13.65
CA VAL A 45 8.61 -0.72 -12.37
C VAL A 45 9.01 -2.19 -12.30
N PRO A 46 10.13 -2.51 -11.65
CA PRO A 46 10.56 -3.90 -11.48
C PRO A 46 9.65 -4.69 -10.53
N GLU A 47 8.97 -4.03 -9.58
CA GLU A 47 8.28 -4.72 -8.50
C GLU A 47 6.88 -4.14 -8.20
N ARG A 48 5.95 -5.02 -7.80
CA ARG A 48 4.56 -4.64 -7.47
C ARG A 48 4.48 -3.72 -6.25
N ASP A 49 5.31 -3.98 -5.25
CA ASP A 49 5.36 -3.22 -4.00
C ASP A 49 5.70 -1.74 -4.27
N MET A 50 6.58 -1.48 -5.23
CA MET A 50 6.96 -0.14 -5.68
C MET A 50 5.74 0.65 -6.17
N LYS A 51 4.90 0.06 -7.03
CA LYS A 51 3.66 0.73 -7.47
C LYS A 51 2.65 0.89 -6.34
N GLN A 52 2.53 -0.07 -5.43
CA GLN A 52 1.57 0.02 -4.32
C GLN A 52 1.96 1.13 -3.35
N ARG A 53 3.24 1.24 -3.02
CA ARG A 53 3.79 2.34 -2.22
C ARG A 53 3.59 3.69 -2.89
N ALA A 54 3.88 3.80 -4.18
CA ALA A 54 3.64 5.02 -4.94
C ALA A 54 2.18 5.47 -4.83
N VAL A 55 1.23 4.57 -5.09
CA VAL A 55 -0.21 4.87 -5.01
C VAL A 55 -0.63 5.22 -3.58
N ALA A 56 -0.12 4.50 -2.57
CA ALA A 56 -0.42 4.77 -1.17
C ALA A 56 0.06 6.17 -0.75
N CYS A 57 1.31 6.52 -1.07
CA CYS A 57 1.89 7.84 -0.82
C CYS A 57 1.07 8.95 -1.48
N VAL A 58 0.76 8.81 -2.77
CA VAL A 58 -0.01 9.80 -3.53
C VAL A 58 -1.42 9.96 -2.95
N ARG A 59 -2.07 8.86 -2.54
CA ARG A 59 -3.39 8.90 -1.90
C ARG A 59 -3.40 9.66 -0.57
N GLN A 60 -2.26 9.78 0.12
CA GLN A 60 -2.17 10.51 1.39
C GLN A 60 -2.04 12.03 1.19
N ILE A 61 -1.83 12.51 -0.05
CA ILE A 61 -1.67 13.93 -0.35
C ILE A 61 -3.03 14.62 -0.37
N GLU A 62 -3.19 15.66 0.45
CA GLU A 62 -4.41 16.45 0.48
C GLU A 62 -4.62 17.21 -0.83
N GLY A 63 -5.76 16.96 -1.49
CA GLY A 63 -6.11 17.50 -2.80
C GLY A 63 -6.17 16.44 -3.90
N VAL A 64 -5.70 15.23 -3.63
CA VAL A 64 -5.84 14.10 -4.57
C VAL A 64 -7.26 13.56 -4.51
N VAL A 65 -7.98 13.68 -5.62
CA VAL A 65 -9.35 13.16 -5.79
C VAL A 65 -9.32 11.68 -6.17
N GLY A 66 -8.30 11.26 -6.92
CA GLY A 66 -8.14 9.88 -7.34
C GLY A 66 -6.75 9.61 -7.89
N VAL A 67 -6.34 8.34 -7.83
CA VAL A 67 -5.05 7.87 -8.34
C VAL A 67 -5.31 6.78 -9.37
N ARG A 68 -4.72 6.94 -10.55
CA ARG A 68 -4.79 6.00 -11.66
C ARG A 68 -3.43 5.34 -11.86
N ASP A 69 -3.36 4.03 -11.64
CA ASP A 69 -2.16 3.25 -11.90
C ASP A 69 -2.16 2.71 -13.33
N LEU A 70 -1.26 3.24 -14.16
CA LEU A 70 -0.95 2.76 -15.51
C LEU A 70 0.48 2.20 -15.59
N ILE A 71 1.11 1.97 -14.44
CA ILE A 71 2.44 1.40 -14.32
C ILE A 71 2.39 -0.09 -14.71
N ARG A 72 3.25 -0.49 -15.65
CA ARG A 72 3.51 -1.90 -15.94
C ARG A 72 4.57 -2.43 -14.99
N TYR A 73 4.33 -3.59 -14.41
CA TYR A 73 5.34 -4.31 -13.63
C TYR A 73 5.40 -5.75 -14.10
N ASP A 74 6.61 -6.31 -14.11
CA ASP A 74 6.80 -7.73 -14.35
C ASP A 74 6.41 -8.44 -13.05
N ASP A 75 5.14 -8.83 -13.02
CA ASP A 75 4.58 -9.76 -12.07
C ASP A 75 5.28 -11.10 -12.26
N GLY A 76 6.42 -11.32 -11.60
CA GLY A 76 7.11 -12.60 -11.55
C GLY A 76 6.29 -13.65 -10.77
N SER A 77 5.03 -13.86 -11.15
CA SER A 77 3.99 -14.68 -10.50
C SER A 77 4.27 -16.18 -10.47
N ALA A 78 5.52 -16.58 -10.68
CA ALA A 78 5.98 -17.94 -10.44
C ALA A 78 7.21 -17.95 -9.53
N SER A 79 7.09 -17.45 -8.29
CA SER A 79 7.69 -18.07 -7.09
C SER A 79 7.47 -17.19 -5.85
N PHE A 80 7.10 -17.83 -4.75
CA PHE A 80 6.89 -17.27 -3.40
C PHE A 80 5.53 -16.60 -3.14
N GLY A 81 4.77 -17.24 -2.24
CA GLY A 81 3.44 -16.82 -1.81
C GLY A 81 3.40 -15.49 -1.05
N PRO A 82 2.21 -15.05 -0.58
CA PRO A 82 1.99 -13.70 -0.09
C PRO A 82 2.93 -13.34 1.08
N PRO A 83 3.74 -12.26 0.97
CA PRO A 83 4.57 -11.82 2.08
C PRO A 83 3.70 -11.16 3.16
N GLY A 84 3.84 -11.63 4.40
CA GLY A 84 3.76 -10.73 5.56
C GLY A 84 2.45 -10.54 6.32
N GLN A 85 1.42 -11.40 6.19
CA GLN A 85 0.39 -11.46 7.25
C GLN A 85 0.90 -12.23 8.48
N ALA A 86 1.80 -11.58 9.23
CA ALA A 86 2.06 -11.87 10.63
C ALA A 86 1.64 -10.64 11.45
N VAL A 87 0.35 -10.29 11.37
CA VAL A 87 -0.29 -9.41 12.34
C VAL A 87 -1.35 -10.25 13.04
N ARG A 88 -1.00 -10.76 14.22
CA ARG A 88 -2.00 -11.01 15.24
C ARG A 88 -1.60 -10.10 16.39
N ASP A 89 -2.31 -8.97 16.42
CA ASP A 89 -2.40 -8.05 17.53
C ASP A 89 -2.36 -8.83 18.85
N GLY A 90 -1.32 -8.56 19.63
CA GLY A 90 -1.40 -8.81 21.06
C GLY A 90 -2.31 -7.74 21.63
N ASP A 91 -3.51 -8.15 22.06
CA ASP A 91 -4.17 -7.54 23.20
C ASP A 91 -5.24 -8.50 23.77
N HIS A 92 -5.30 -8.52 25.09
CA HIS A 92 -6.25 -9.22 25.97
C HIS A 92 -6.02 -10.68 26.40
N GLU A 93 -5.45 -10.74 27.61
CA GLU A 93 -5.60 -11.73 28.68
C GLU A 93 -6.86 -12.62 28.58
N GLY A 94 -6.64 -13.93 28.63
CA GLY A 94 -7.72 -14.91 28.64
C GLY A 94 -7.23 -16.33 28.80
N GLY A 95 -6.33 -16.59 29.74
CA GLY A 95 -6.23 -17.94 30.29
C GLY A 95 -7.55 -18.27 31.00
N PRO A 96 -8.13 -19.44 30.74
CA PRO A 96 -8.30 -20.32 31.89
C PRO A 96 -7.77 -21.72 31.60
N GLY A 97 -6.80 -22.11 32.41
CA GLY A 97 -6.71 -23.51 32.80
C GLY A 97 -8.01 -23.91 33.50
N SER A 98 -8.56 -25.03 33.09
CA SER A 98 -9.49 -25.87 33.86
C SER A 98 -9.28 -27.27 33.27
N ALA A 99 -8.32 -28.05 33.77
CA ALA A 99 -8.46 -28.90 34.94
C ALA A 99 -9.67 -29.84 34.83
N THR A 100 -9.36 -31.12 34.71
CA THR A 100 -10.19 -32.28 35.06
C THR A 100 -11.26 -32.69 34.07
N GLU A 101 -10.95 -33.71 33.26
CA GLU A 101 -11.90 -34.80 32.99
C GLU A 101 -11.16 -36.13 33.24
N ALA A 102 -11.24 -36.58 34.48
CA ALA A 102 -11.04 -37.97 34.85
C ALA A 102 -12.40 -38.69 34.83
N ASP A 103 -12.36 -39.97 34.44
CA ASP A 103 -13.40 -40.99 34.56
C ASP A 103 -14.66 -40.90 33.68
N LEU A 104 -14.67 -41.71 32.61
CA LEU A 104 -15.87 -42.45 32.22
C LEU A 104 -15.52 -43.93 32.01
N ARG A 105 -16.20 -44.78 32.79
CA ARG A 105 -16.16 -46.25 32.77
C ARG A 105 -16.62 -46.82 31.41
N GLU A 106 -16.36 -48.13 31.29
CA GLU A 106 -17.06 -49.15 30.46
C GLU A 106 -16.28 -49.62 29.22
N ASP A 107 -15.53 -50.74 29.35
CA ASP A 107 -15.73 -51.97 28.57
C ASP A 107 -14.84 -53.13 29.10
N GLY A 108 -15.43 -54.29 29.43
CA GLY A 108 -14.74 -55.58 29.64
C GLY A 108 -14.90 -56.24 31.01
#